data_AF-A0A2C6MI58-F1
#
_entry.id   AF-A0A2C6MI58-F1
#
_cell.length_a   1.000
_cell.length_b   1.000
_cell.length_c   1.000
_cell.angle_alpha   90.00
_cell.angle_beta   90.00
_cell.angle_gamma   90.00
#
_symmetry.space_group_name_H-M   'P 1'
#
loop_
_entity.id
_entity.type
_entity.pdbx_description
1 polymer ?
#
loop_
_entity_poly.entity_id
_entity_poly.type
_entity_poly.pdbx_seq_one_letter_code
_entity_poly.pdbx_strand_id
1 'polypeptide(L)'
;MDGKEFLKKTLLQAELNRVRHGNPGADAVRLPLDWGLIAGEHFGHLMAALRKEDPDAIEKEVLHVSAVLLELHDALVRDRAR
;
A
#
# COMPACT_ATOMS: atom_id res chain seq x y z
N MET A 1 7.56 16.76 -0.73
CA MET A 1 6.11 16.68 -0.45
C MET A 1 5.85 17.04 1.00
N ASP A 2 4.76 17.73 1.34
CA ASP A 2 4.38 17.92 2.76
C ASP A 2 3.52 16.75 3.27
N GLY A 3 3.31 16.66 4.59
CA GLY A 3 2.58 15.54 5.19
C GLY A 3 1.11 15.45 4.75
N LYS A 4 0.46 16.57 4.42
CA LYS A 4 -0.95 16.55 3.97
C LYS A 4 -1.06 16.02 2.55
N GLU A 5 -0.17 16.47 1.68
CA GLU A 5 -0.09 15.99 0.30
C GLU A 5 0.28 14.51 0.25
N PHE A 6 1.17 14.07 1.15
CA PHE A 6 1.50 12.65 1.30
C PHE A 6 0.30 11.78 1.66
N LEU A 7 -0.50 12.21 2.64
CA LEU A 7 -1.70 11.49 3.04
C LEU A 7 -2.72 11.40 1.90
N LYS A 8 -2.95 12.51 1.16
CA LYS A 8 -3.84 12.51 0.00
C LYS A 8 -3.39 11.52 -1.07
N LYS A 9 -2.10 11.53 -1.41
CA LYS A 9 -1.56 10.58 -2.39
C LYS A 9 -1.62 9.14 -1.90
N THR A 10 -1.43 8.92 -0.59
CA THR A 10 -1.53 7.58 0.01
C THR A 10 -2.96 7.04 -0.15
N LEU A 11 -3.96 7.86 0.15
CA LEU A 11 -5.38 7.51 -0.02
C LEU A 11 -5.72 7.23 -1.49
N LEU A 12 -5.23 8.07 -2.41
CA LEU A 12 -5.41 7.86 -3.85
C LEU A 12 -4.75 6.56 -4.32
N GLN A 13 -3.53 6.27 -3.86
CA GLN A 13 -2.82 5.05 -4.22
C GLN A 13 -3.53 3.80 -3.68
N ALA A 14 -4.09 3.87 -2.47
CA ALA A 14 -4.90 2.81 -1.89
C ALA A 14 -6.17 2.56 -2.75
N GLU A 15 -6.87 3.62 -3.12
CA GLU A 15 -8.01 3.55 -4.06
C GLU A 15 -7.61 2.92 -5.40
N LEU A 16 -6.49 3.35 -5.99
CA LEU A 16 -5.98 2.80 -7.24
C LEU A 16 -5.63 1.31 -7.11
N ASN A 17 -5.10 0.87 -5.96
CA ASN A 17 -4.82 -0.54 -5.71
C ASN A 17 -6.12 -1.37 -5.78
N ARG A 18 -7.21 -0.89 -5.18
CA ARG A 18 -8.54 -1.54 -5.24
C ARG A 18 -9.12 -1.59 -6.66
N VAL A 19 -8.85 -0.57 -7.47
CA VAL A 19 -9.33 -0.50 -8.87
C VAL A 19 -8.51 -1.44 -9.77
N ARG A 20 -7.18 -1.40 -9.64
CA ARG A 20 -6.24 -2.11 -10.52
C ARG A 20 -6.21 -3.63 -10.28
N HIS A 21 -6.49 -4.08 -9.06
CA HIS A 21 -6.55 -5.51 -8.72
C HIS A 21 -7.92 -6.16 -8.96
N GLY A 22 -8.87 -5.41 -9.54
CA GLY A 22 -9.80 -5.99 -10.50
C GLY A 22 -10.88 -6.88 -9.89
N ASN A 23 -11.54 -6.39 -8.84
CA ASN A 23 -12.98 -6.51 -8.60
C ASN A 23 -13.23 -5.78 -7.26
N PRO A 24 -13.98 -4.66 -7.22
CA PRO A 24 -14.26 -3.97 -5.96
C PRO A 24 -14.84 -4.90 -4.89
N GLY A 25 -15.54 -5.97 -5.31
CA GLY A 25 -16.04 -7.02 -4.44
C GLY A 25 -15.02 -8.11 -4.04
N ALA A 26 -13.88 -8.24 -4.71
CA ALA A 26 -12.79 -9.16 -4.31
C ALA A 26 -11.72 -8.46 -3.46
N ASP A 27 -11.39 -7.20 -3.74
CA ASP A 27 -10.40 -6.44 -2.93
C ASP A 27 -10.98 -5.94 -1.60
N ALA A 28 -12.29 -5.66 -1.54
CA ALA A 28 -12.98 -5.51 -0.25
C ALA A 28 -12.90 -6.79 0.62
N VAL A 29 -12.64 -7.94 -0.01
CA VAL A 29 -12.61 -9.28 0.58
C VAL A 29 -11.18 -9.86 0.61
N ARG A 30 -10.17 -9.14 0.09
CA ARG A 30 -8.77 -9.59 0.17
C ARG A 30 -8.39 -9.81 1.62
N LEU A 31 -7.79 -10.95 1.88
CA LEU A 31 -7.44 -11.35 3.23
C LEU A 31 -6.28 -10.47 3.72
N PRO A 32 -6.16 -10.24 5.03
CA PRO A 32 -5.00 -9.60 5.61
C PRO A 32 -3.67 -10.23 5.14
N LEU A 33 -3.65 -11.55 4.92
CA LEU A 33 -2.47 -12.25 4.40
C LEU A 33 -2.01 -11.70 3.04
N ASP A 34 -2.94 -11.51 2.10
CA ASP A 34 -2.61 -11.04 0.74
C ASP A 34 -2.02 -9.64 0.78
N TRP A 35 -2.64 -8.74 1.55
CA TRP A 35 -2.12 -7.39 1.75
C TRP A 35 -0.77 -7.37 2.47
N GLY A 36 -0.55 -8.29 3.42
CA GLY A 36 0.74 -8.47 4.08
C GLY A 36 1.85 -8.88 3.11
N LEU A 37 1.56 -9.78 2.16
CA LEU A 37 2.52 -10.18 1.13
C LEU A 37 2.87 -9.04 0.18
N ILE A 38 1.86 -8.27 -0.26
CA ILE A 38 2.05 -7.09 -1.12
C ILE A 38 2.86 -6.02 -0.38
N ALA A 39 2.62 -5.82 0.92
CA ALA A 39 3.41 -4.90 1.73
C ALA A 39 4.88 -5.34 1.74
N GLY A 40 5.15 -6.64 1.93
CA GLY A 40 6.49 -7.21 1.88
C GLY A 40 7.21 -6.95 0.55
N GLU A 41 6.50 -7.09 -0.57
CA GLU A 41 7.04 -6.79 -1.92
C GLU A 41 7.48 -5.32 -2.03
N HIS A 42 6.60 -4.38 -1.65
CA HIS A 42 6.93 -2.95 -1.70
C HIS A 42 8.05 -2.55 -0.72
N PHE A 43 8.13 -3.19 0.45
CA PHE A 43 9.30 -3.04 1.32
C PHE A 43 10.58 -3.54 0.64
N GLY A 44 10.51 -4.65 -0.09
CA GLY A 44 11.63 -5.14 -0.90
C GLY A 44 12.10 -4.11 -1.93
N HIS A 45 11.16 -3.48 -2.65
CA HIS A 45 11.45 -2.40 -3.60
C HIS A 45 12.03 -1.15 -2.92
N LEU A 46 11.47 -0.74 -1.79
CA LEU A 46 12.00 0.37 -0.99
C LEU A 46 13.44 0.12 -0.56
N MET A 47 13.74 -1.08 -0.05
CA MET A 47 15.10 -1.45 0.33
C MET A 47 16.07 -1.46 -0.86
N ALA A 48 15.59 -1.84 -2.05
CA ALA A 48 16.40 -1.76 -3.27
C ALA A 48 16.67 -0.32 -3.71
N ALA A 49 15.69 0.58 -3.59
CA ALA A 49 15.84 2.00 -3.89
C ALA A 49 16.81 2.68 -2.91
N LEU A 50 16.69 2.40 -1.62
CA LEU A 50 17.60 2.90 -0.59
C LEU A 50 19.06 2.49 -0.84
N ARG A 51 19.29 1.21 -1.21
CA ARG A 51 20.64 0.73 -1.56
C ARG A 51 21.26 1.43 -2.77
N LYS A 52 20.43 1.95 -3.67
CA LYS A 52 20.86 2.67 -4.87
C LYS A 52 20.94 4.18 -4.65
N GLU A 53 20.58 4.67 -3.46
CA GLU A 53 20.49 6.09 -3.13
C GLU A 53 19.64 6.88 -4.14
N ASP A 54 18.56 6.26 -4.65
CA ASP A 54 17.67 6.82 -5.66
C ASP A 54 16.48 7.52 -4.97
N PRO A 55 16.49 8.86 -4.81
CA PRO A 55 15.51 9.57 -4.00
C PRO A 55 14.09 9.48 -4.58
N ASP A 56 13.96 9.46 -5.90
CA ASP A 56 12.68 9.39 -6.59
C ASP A 56 12.06 8.01 -6.42
N ALA A 57 12.87 6.94 -6.56
CA ALA A 57 12.41 5.59 -6.29
C ALA A 57 12.08 5.37 -4.80
N ILE A 58 12.83 6.00 -3.89
CA ILE A 58 12.53 5.98 -2.45
C ILE A 58 11.16 6.63 -2.20
N GLU A 59 10.93 7.86 -2.70
CA GLU A 59 9.65 8.57 -2.49
C GLU A 59 8.46 7.76 -3.04
N LYS A 60 8.63 7.16 -4.22
CA LYS A 60 7.62 6.29 -4.83
C LYS A 60 7.30 5.06 -3.97
N GLU A 61 8.31 4.31 -3.53
CA GLU A 61 8.04 3.09 -2.77
C GLU A 61 7.58 3.37 -1.33
N VAL A 62 7.97 4.52 -0.73
CA VAL A 62 7.38 4.98 0.54
C VAL A 62 5.87 5.19 0.38
N LEU A 63 5.43 5.79 -0.72
CA LEU A 63 4.02 5.97 -1.02
C LEU A 63 3.30 4.62 -1.19
N HIS A 64 3.89 3.69 -1.95
CA HIS A 64 3.32 2.37 -2.17
C HIS A 64 3.19 1.54 -0.88
N VAL A 65 4.25 1.50 -0.06
CA VAL A 65 4.23 0.83 1.25
C VAL A 65 3.10 1.41 2.10
N SER A 66 2.99 2.73 2.19
CA SER A 66 2.00 3.39 3.04
C SER A 66 0.57 3.08 2.60
N ALA A 67 0.32 3.06 1.29
CA ALA A 67 -0.98 2.72 0.74
C ALA A 67 -1.38 1.27 1.05
N VAL A 68 -0.46 0.32 0.92
CA VAL A 68 -0.73 -1.09 1.17
C VAL A 68 -0.86 -1.39 2.68
N LEU A 69 -0.12 -0.69 3.54
CA LEU A 69 -0.30 -0.79 4.99
C LEU A 69 -1.68 -0.28 5.43
N LEU A 70 -2.21 0.76 4.78
CA LEU A 70 -3.59 1.21 5.00
C LEU A 70 -4.59 0.12 4.60
N GLU A 71 -4.44 -0.48 3.42
CA GLU A 71 -5.32 -1.58 2.99
C GLU A 71 -5.26 -2.80 3.91
N LEU A 72 -4.05 -3.15 4.36
CA LEU A 72 -3.84 -4.22 5.32
C LEU A 72 -4.54 -3.94 6.66
N HIS A 73 -4.41 -2.72 7.17
CA HIS A 73 -5.11 -2.28 8.38
C HIS A 73 -6.63 -2.42 8.21
N ASP A 74 -7.17 -1.91 7.10
CA ASP A 74 -8.60 -1.96 6.85
C ASP A 74 -9.11 -3.41 6.70
N ALA A 75 -8.31 -4.29 6.08
CA ALA A 75 -8.61 -5.71 5.99
C ALA A 75 -8.63 -6.39 7.37
N LEU A 76 -7.66 -6.07 8.24
CA LEU A 76 -7.63 -6.59 9.62
C LEU A 76 -8.83 -6.12 10.45
N VAL A 77 -9.26 -4.86 10.27
CA VAL A 77 -10.45 -4.33 10.94
C VAL A 77 -11.70 -5.07 10.47
N ARG A 78 -11.86 -5.31 9.17
CA ARG A 78 -12.98 -6.07 8.62
C ARG A 78 -12.98 -7.53 9.08
N ASP A 79 -11.82 -8.15 9.12
CA ASP A 79 -11.65 -9.56 9.53
C ASP A 79 -12.05 -9.78 11.00
N ARG A 80 -11.66 -8.85 11.90
CA ARG A 80 -12.02 -8.90 13.33
C ARG A 80 -13.51 -8.63 13.62
N ALA A 81 -14.23 -8.02 12.68
CA ALA A 81 -15.63 -7.70 12.82
C ALA A 81 -16.57 -8.82 12.32
N ARG A 82 -16.01 -9.91 11.79
CA ARG A 82 -16.74 -11.12 11.36
C ARG A 82 -16.88 -12.12 12.51
#